data_AF-A0A0P7U204-F1
#
_entry.id   AF-A0A0P7U204-F1
#
_cell.length_a   1.000
_cell.length_b   1.000
_cell.length_c   1.000
_cell.angle_alpha   90.00
_cell.angle_beta   90.00
_cell.angle_gamma   90.00
#
_symmetry.space_group_name_H-M   'P 1'
#
loop_
_entity.id
_entity.type
_entity.pdbx_description
1 polymer ?
#
loop_
_entity_poly.entity_id
_entity_poly.type
_entity_poly.pdbx_seq_one_letter_code
_entity_poly.pdbx_strand_id
1 'polypeptide(L)'
;QNPCLVTRASLLDLLWTLCGSQLCPADGPGLTKLREETLAILMDSELFASGSLPATSPGATQYFLSLARVATSASIERPELWGVGSRGPLLLTCLLQCPQYEVRQLVLDVALEALEKETGDSSSSHHISSLLRNISHMLTSMALHETHPPCLAKVLLVLSSLSLTSVLPWRDGISVLTDAEVLKRLLALAEDSPHSVELHCAVLTLTSQLIVHLAESGFQAAGLDTMELASHWGTLVTRCCTDEEPVEVKLMAAEVLVKATPSLLANSTLPLRLVDTVALWRSLFTLLQDEDQDVRDRASRFATMVPAQLLLPENSEVPWTGVCSSVALELGVGLLCQLFRVWGQVSTGVFILADWLLGDAALEREPEEMASLDEDFLFEKGELNLWAEPLKWARLLHRHLSCLLRLLGVGEVSRGQLDELSSRAESRAQATGWSLQALPPLPQFSCTAEHERLTVLSERAALTLEVVGSLRLLAQA
;
A
#
# COMPACT_ATOMS: atom_id res chain seq x y z
N GLN A 1 -8.22 1.72 -47.49
CA GLN A 1 -8.52 0.35 -47.99
C GLN A 1 -7.29 -0.28 -48.67
N ASN A 2 -6.12 -0.28 -48.02
CA ASN A 2 -4.93 -0.99 -48.52
C ASN A 2 -4.93 -2.42 -47.94
N PRO A 3 -4.64 -3.49 -48.71
CA PRO A 3 -4.66 -4.85 -48.19
C PRO A 3 -3.54 -5.13 -47.16
N CYS A 4 -2.46 -4.36 -47.16
CA CYS A 4 -1.35 -4.51 -46.21
C CYS A 4 -1.65 -3.77 -44.89
N LEU A 5 -1.83 -4.54 -43.81
CA LEU A 5 -2.10 -4.00 -42.47
C LEU A 5 -0.96 -3.12 -41.94
N VAL A 6 0.30 -3.47 -42.22
CA VAL A 6 1.45 -2.65 -41.83
C VAL A 6 1.43 -1.30 -42.53
N THR A 7 1.12 -1.26 -43.83
CA THR A 7 1.01 0.02 -44.55
C THR A 7 -0.14 0.87 -44.02
N ARG A 8 -1.28 0.27 -43.68
CA ARG A 8 -2.38 0.98 -43.01
C ARG A 8 -1.94 1.53 -41.65
N ALA A 9 -1.21 0.73 -40.88
CA ALA A 9 -0.68 1.13 -39.57
C ALA A 9 0.24 2.35 -39.70
N SER A 10 1.20 2.31 -40.63
CA SER A 10 2.11 3.44 -40.88
C SER A 10 1.37 4.72 -41.29
N LEU A 11 0.30 4.60 -42.09
CA LEU A 11 -0.54 5.74 -42.45
C LEU A 11 -1.31 6.28 -41.24
N LEU A 12 -1.81 5.41 -40.36
CA LEU A 12 -2.45 5.82 -39.10
C LEU A 12 -1.47 6.48 -38.14
N ASP A 13 -0.23 5.99 -38.03
CA ASP A 13 0.82 6.62 -37.21
C ASP A 13 1.15 8.03 -37.72
N LEU A 14 1.16 8.23 -39.05
CA LEU A 14 1.29 9.56 -39.66
C LEU A 14 0.09 10.45 -39.30
N LEU A 15 -1.14 9.93 -39.39
CA LEU A 15 -2.34 10.68 -39.01
C LEU A 15 -2.32 11.04 -37.53
N TRP A 16 -1.95 10.12 -36.63
CA TRP A 16 -1.79 10.40 -35.21
C TRP A 16 -0.74 11.50 -34.98
N THR A 17 0.40 11.43 -35.66
CA THR A 17 1.45 12.46 -35.56
C THR A 17 0.93 13.84 -36.00
N LEU A 18 0.19 13.89 -37.10
CA LEU A 18 -0.33 15.13 -37.67
C LEU A 18 -1.55 15.69 -36.94
N CYS A 19 -2.38 14.85 -36.32
CA CYS A 19 -3.67 15.25 -35.75
C CYS A 19 -3.69 15.29 -34.21
N GLY A 20 -2.93 14.40 -33.56
CA GLY A 20 -3.02 14.12 -32.12
C GLY A 20 -1.75 14.39 -31.32
N SER A 21 -0.56 14.37 -31.94
CA SER A 21 0.70 14.56 -31.20
C SER A 21 0.85 15.96 -30.59
N GLN A 22 1.66 16.07 -29.53
CA GLN A 22 2.01 17.34 -28.90
C GLN A 22 2.72 18.32 -29.84
N LEU A 23 3.30 17.81 -30.94
CA LEU A 23 4.03 18.58 -31.95
C LEU A 23 3.09 19.25 -32.97
N CYS A 24 1.80 18.97 -32.94
CA CYS A 24 0.81 19.53 -33.86
C CYS A 24 0.41 20.96 -33.47
N PRO A 25 0.44 21.95 -34.40
CA PRO A 25 -0.14 23.27 -34.17
C PRO A 25 -1.65 23.16 -33.91
N ALA A 26 -2.15 23.95 -32.94
CA ALA A 26 -3.54 23.86 -32.49
C ALA A 26 -4.56 24.16 -33.61
N ASP A 27 -4.26 25.10 -34.50
CA ASP A 27 -5.28 25.75 -35.32
C ASP A 27 -4.98 25.78 -36.82
N GLY A 28 -5.94 25.27 -37.61
CA GLY A 28 -6.01 25.41 -39.05
C GLY A 28 -7.22 24.65 -39.61
N PRO A 29 -8.04 25.25 -40.51
CA PRO A 29 -9.26 24.61 -41.01
C PRO A 29 -9.00 23.28 -41.74
N GLY A 30 -7.81 23.10 -42.32
CA GLY A 30 -7.38 21.84 -42.90
C GLY A 30 -7.11 20.73 -41.88
N LEU A 31 -6.60 21.07 -40.69
CA LEU A 31 -6.34 20.10 -39.62
C LEU A 31 -7.63 19.63 -38.96
N THR A 32 -8.61 20.53 -38.78
CA THR A 32 -9.95 20.15 -38.27
C THR A 32 -10.61 19.14 -39.20
N LYS A 33 -10.62 19.42 -40.51
CA LYS A 33 -11.17 18.49 -41.51
C LYS A 33 -10.41 17.15 -41.52
N LEU A 34 -9.09 17.17 -41.41
CA LEU A 34 -8.29 15.95 -41.35
C LEU A 34 -8.59 15.12 -40.09
N ARG A 35 -8.82 15.76 -38.93
CA ARG A 35 -9.25 15.09 -37.69
C ARG A 35 -10.61 14.43 -37.85
N GLU A 36 -11.58 15.13 -38.46
CA GLU A 36 -12.91 14.58 -38.75
C GLU A 36 -12.83 13.36 -39.68
N GLU A 37 -12.06 13.45 -40.77
CA GLU A 37 -11.85 12.33 -41.70
C GLU A 37 -11.11 11.16 -41.02
N THR A 38 -10.13 11.45 -40.17
CA THR A 38 -9.40 10.44 -39.40
C THR A 38 -10.32 9.73 -38.41
N LEU A 39 -11.24 10.46 -37.74
CA LEU A 39 -12.26 9.85 -36.89
C LEU A 39 -13.23 8.99 -37.69
N ALA A 40 -13.64 9.40 -38.88
CA ALA A 40 -14.47 8.57 -39.74
C ALA A 40 -13.74 7.26 -40.10
N ILE A 41 -12.45 7.33 -40.45
CA ILE A 41 -11.60 6.14 -40.69
C ILE A 41 -11.53 5.24 -39.46
N LEU A 42 -11.40 5.82 -38.26
CA LEU A 42 -11.38 5.07 -37.00
C LEU A 42 -12.70 4.34 -36.76
N MET A 43 -13.84 5.04 -36.94
CA MET A 43 -15.18 4.47 -36.72
C MET A 43 -15.54 3.39 -37.74
N ASP A 44 -15.06 3.49 -38.98
CA ASP A 44 -15.27 2.50 -40.04
C ASP A 44 -14.25 1.34 -40.00
N SER A 45 -13.36 1.32 -39.01
CA SER A 45 -12.30 0.31 -38.91
C SER A 45 -12.78 -1.04 -38.35
N GLU A 46 -11.93 -2.04 -38.49
CA GLU A 46 -12.13 -3.40 -37.98
C GLU A 46 -12.10 -3.46 -36.43
N LEU A 47 -11.80 -2.35 -35.75
CA LEU A 47 -11.99 -2.24 -34.30
C LEU A 47 -13.49 -2.19 -33.92
N PHE A 48 -14.34 -1.61 -34.79
CA PHE A 48 -15.78 -1.48 -34.57
C PHE A 48 -16.61 -2.49 -35.36
N ALA A 49 -16.06 -3.04 -36.44
CA ALA A 49 -16.75 -4.04 -37.24
C ALA A 49 -16.84 -5.38 -36.50
N SER A 50 -18.05 -5.94 -36.39
CA SER A 50 -18.32 -7.23 -35.73
C SER A 50 -17.75 -8.45 -36.46
N GLY A 51 -17.08 -8.26 -37.60
CA GLY A 51 -16.39 -9.30 -38.36
C GLY A 51 -14.90 -9.25 -38.04
N SER A 52 -14.41 -10.18 -37.23
CA SER A 52 -13.01 -10.19 -36.80
C SER A 52 -12.07 -10.46 -37.97
N LEU A 53 -11.07 -9.58 -38.15
CA LEU A 53 -9.81 -10.02 -38.75
C LEU A 53 -9.23 -11.12 -37.84
N PRO A 54 -8.73 -12.25 -38.39
CA PRO A 54 -8.04 -13.23 -37.57
C PRO A 54 -6.89 -12.55 -36.84
N ALA A 55 -6.82 -12.70 -35.51
CA ALA A 55 -5.75 -12.13 -34.68
C ALA A 55 -4.34 -12.55 -35.15
N THR A 56 -4.26 -13.61 -35.96
CA THR A 56 -3.05 -14.19 -36.56
C THR A 56 -2.64 -13.56 -37.89
N SER A 57 -3.34 -12.54 -38.39
CA SER A 57 -2.96 -11.90 -39.66
C SER A 57 -1.66 -11.11 -39.49
N PRO A 58 -0.64 -11.29 -40.36
CA PRO A 58 0.61 -10.55 -40.26
C PRO A 58 0.38 -9.03 -40.25
N GLY A 59 0.93 -8.35 -39.23
CA GLY A 59 0.78 -6.91 -39.05
C GLY A 59 -0.54 -6.46 -38.39
N ALA A 60 -1.41 -7.37 -37.97
CA ALA A 60 -2.65 -7.03 -37.27
C ALA A 60 -2.38 -6.27 -35.95
N THR A 61 -1.47 -6.78 -35.11
CA THR A 61 -1.10 -6.11 -33.85
C THR A 61 -0.63 -4.69 -34.07
N GLN A 62 0.28 -4.47 -35.02
CA GLN A 62 0.75 -3.13 -35.35
C GLN A 62 -0.39 -2.23 -35.84
N TYR A 63 -1.30 -2.76 -36.67
CA TYR A 63 -2.45 -2.01 -37.16
C TYR A 63 -3.40 -1.58 -36.06
N PHE A 64 -3.76 -2.48 -35.15
CA PHE A 64 -4.63 -2.15 -34.02
C PHE A 64 -3.96 -1.23 -33.00
N LEU A 65 -2.64 -1.35 -32.79
CA LEU A 65 -1.89 -0.39 -31.96
C LEU A 65 -1.91 1.02 -32.57
N SER A 66 -1.74 1.15 -33.87
CA SER A 66 -1.83 2.46 -34.54
C SER A 66 -3.25 3.04 -34.48
N LEU A 67 -4.30 2.21 -34.60
CA LEU A 67 -5.68 2.63 -34.36
C LEU A 67 -5.88 3.09 -32.91
N ALA A 68 -5.34 2.34 -31.95
CA ALA A 68 -5.45 2.64 -30.53
C ALA A 68 -4.82 3.99 -30.19
N ARG A 69 -3.64 4.31 -30.73
CA ARG A 69 -2.99 5.62 -30.54
C ARG A 69 -3.85 6.78 -31.04
N VAL A 70 -4.46 6.64 -32.21
CA VAL A 70 -5.40 7.66 -32.73
C VAL A 70 -6.59 7.79 -31.79
N ALA A 71 -7.18 6.66 -31.37
CA ALA A 71 -8.36 6.64 -30.54
C ALA A 71 -8.11 7.20 -29.12
N THR A 72 -7.01 6.82 -28.46
CA THR A 72 -6.65 7.35 -27.14
C THR A 72 -6.31 8.83 -27.20
N SER A 73 -5.65 9.29 -28.26
CA SER A 73 -5.44 10.73 -28.48
C SER A 73 -6.75 11.50 -28.59
N ALA A 74 -7.73 10.89 -29.24
CA ALA A 74 -9.06 11.46 -29.45
C ALA A 74 -9.97 11.38 -28.22
N SER A 75 -9.84 10.36 -27.37
CA SER A 75 -10.73 10.15 -26.22
C SER A 75 -10.15 10.63 -24.89
N ILE A 76 -8.84 10.46 -24.68
CA ILE A 76 -8.15 10.71 -23.40
C ILE A 76 -7.30 11.98 -23.50
N GLU A 77 -6.33 12.02 -24.40
CA GLU A 77 -5.27 13.02 -24.34
C GLU A 77 -5.74 14.42 -24.75
N ARG A 78 -6.47 14.53 -25.86
CA ARG A 78 -6.85 15.83 -26.46
C ARG A 78 -8.28 15.85 -26.99
N PRO A 79 -9.29 15.44 -26.20
CA PRO A 79 -10.67 15.26 -26.67
C PRO A 79 -11.27 16.50 -27.32
N GLU A 80 -10.91 17.69 -26.84
CA GLU A 80 -11.37 18.98 -27.36
C GLU A 80 -10.93 19.25 -28.80
N LEU A 81 -9.71 18.81 -29.18
CA LEU A 81 -9.20 19.00 -30.54
C LEU A 81 -9.90 18.12 -31.57
N TRP A 82 -10.33 16.94 -31.12
CA TRP A 82 -10.92 15.92 -31.97
C TRP A 82 -12.44 16.05 -32.06
N GLY A 83 -13.08 16.81 -31.17
CA GLY A 83 -14.54 17.00 -31.19
C GLY A 83 -15.32 15.69 -30.93
N VAL A 84 -14.71 14.73 -30.23
CA VAL A 84 -15.28 13.38 -30.01
C VAL A 84 -16.56 13.42 -29.18
N GLY A 85 -16.75 14.45 -28.36
CA GLY A 85 -17.96 14.65 -27.55
C GLY A 85 -18.32 13.40 -26.75
N SER A 86 -19.56 12.94 -26.88
CA SER A 86 -20.08 11.76 -26.17
C SER A 86 -19.57 10.41 -26.69
N ARG A 87 -18.73 10.36 -27.73
CA ARG A 87 -18.21 9.11 -28.32
C ARG A 87 -17.00 8.55 -27.60
N GLY A 88 -16.38 9.30 -26.68
CA GLY A 88 -15.20 8.86 -25.93
C GLY A 88 -15.37 7.52 -25.21
N PRO A 89 -16.45 7.31 -24.43
CA PRO A 89 -16.70 6.03 -23.75
C PRO A 89 -16.80 4.85 -24.72
N LEU A 90 -17.40 5.06 -25.89
CA LEU A 90 -17.54 4.03 -26.92
C LEU A 90 -16.17 3.63 -27.48
N LEU A 91 -15.32 4.62 -27.80
CA LEU A 91 -13.97 4.35 -28.30
C LEU A 91 -13.17 3.51 -27.31
N LEU A 92 -13.16 3.90 -26.03
CA LEU A 92 -12.46 3.16 -24.98
C LEU A 92 -13.03 1.75 -24.77
N THR A 93 -14.35 1.60 -24.84
CA THR A 93 -15.01 0.30 -24.74
C THR A 93 -14.51 -0.66 -25.81
N CYS A 94 -14.47 -0.22 -27.07
CA CYS A 94 -14.00 -1.04 -28.18
C CYS A 94 -12.52 -1.40 -28.06
N LEU A 95 -11.67 -0.47 -27.60
CA LEU A 95 -10.25 -0.76 -27.41
C LEU A 95 -9.99 -1.75 -26.27
N LEU A 96 -10.68 -1.59 -25.14
CA LEU A 96 -10.52 -2.46 -23.97
C LEU A 96 -11.13 -3.85 -24.18
N GLN A 97 -12.07 -3.99 -25.11
CA GLN A 97 -12.59 -5.29 -25.55
C GLN A 97 -11.76 -5.93 -26.68
N CYS A 98 -10.75 -5.23 -27.20
CA CYS A 98 -9.90 -5.76 -28.27
C CYS A 98 -9.22 -7.06 -27.78
N PRO A 99 -9.20 -8.15 -28.58
CA PRO A 99 -8.60 -9.42 -28.15
C PRO A 99 -7.08 -9.33 -27.94
N GLN A 100 -6.40 -8.37 -28.56
CA GLN A 100 -4.96 -8.16 -28.43
C GLN A 100 -4.63 -7.44 -27.12
N TYR A 101 -3.86 -8.09 -26.25
CA TYR A 101 -3.51 -7.53 -24.95
C TYR A 101 -2.65 -6.28 -25.08
N GLU A 102 -1.86 -6.15 -26.14
CA GLU A 102 -1.00 -4.99 -26.41
C GLU A 102 -1.83 -3.71 -26.59
N VAL A 103 -3.02 -3.84 -27.21
CA VAL A 103 -3.97 -2.74 -27.38
C VAL A 103 -4.57 -2.36 -26.03
N ARG A 104 -5.06 -3.35 -25.26
CA ARG A 104 -5.65 -3.11 -23.93
C ARG A 104 -4.62 -2.46 -23.01
N GLN A 105 -3.40 -2.97 -23.00
CA GLN A 105 -2.29 -2.44 -22.22
C GLN A 105 -1.96 -0.99 -22.59
N LEU A 106 -1.84 -0.67 -23.88
CA LEU A 106 -1.59 0.71 -24.34
C LEU A 106 -2.67 1.68 -23.85
N VAL A 107 -3.94 1.29 -23.91
CA VAL A 107 -5.03 2.15 -23.45
C VAL A 107 -4.97 2.38 -21.95
N LEU A 108 -4.69 1.33 -21.18
CA LEU A 108 -4.58 1.43 -19.73
C LEU A 108 -3.38 2.28 -19.31
N ASP A 109 -2.25 2.18 -20.02
CA ASP A 109 -1.08 3.03 -19.82
C ASP A 109 -1.40 4.51 -20.02
N VAL A 110 -2.01 4.84 -21.16
CA VAL A 110 -2.42 6.23 -21.45
C VAL A 110 -3.44 6.74 -20.42
N ALA A 111 -4.34 5.87 -19.94
CA ALA A 111 -5.32 6.23 -18.92
C ALA A 111 -4.66 6.51 -17.55
N LEU A 112 -3.69 5.69 -17.13
CA LEU A 112 -2.95 5.89 -15.88
C LEU A 112 -2.13 7.17 -15.92
N GLU A 113 -1.37 7.40 -16.99
CA GLU A 113 -0.60 8.64 -17.18
C GLU A 113 -1.50 9.89 -17.16
N ALA A 114 -2.70 9.80 -17.73
CA ALA A 114 -3.66 10.90 -17.72
C ALA A 114 -4.24 11.14 -16.32
N LEU A 115 -4.54 10.08 -15.56
CA LEU A 115 -4.99 10.18 -14.18
C LEU A 115 -3.94 10.81 -13.27
N GLU A 116 -2.67 10.42 -13.42
CA GLU A 116 -1.56 11.02 -12.67
C GLU A 116 -1.44 12.53 -12.93
N LYS A 117 -1.56 12.95 -14.20
CA LYS A 117 -1.54 14.37 -14.58
C LYS A 117 -2.72 15.14 -13.98
N GLU A 118 -3.93 14.55 -13.94
CA GLU A 118 -5.09 15.18 -13.27
C GLU A 118 -4.86 15.40 -11.76
N THR A 119 -4.16 14.48 -11.08
CA THR A 119 -3.89 14.64 -9.64
C THR A 119 -2.89 15.74 -9.32
N GLY A 120 -1.94 16.04 -10.22
CA GLY A 120 -0.90 17.03 -10.01
C GLY A 120 -1.32 18.48 -10.32
N ASP A 121 -2.34 18.66 -11.16
CA ASP A 121 -2.71 19.97 -11.68
C ASP A 121 -4.09 20.40 -11.17
N SER A 122 -4.11 21.30 -10.18
CA SER A 122 -5.34 21.77 -9.50
C SER A 122 -6.31 22.54 -10.41
N SER A 123 -5.91 22.80 -11.65
CA SER A 123 -6.68 23.50 -12.69
C SER A 123 -7.17 22.55 -13.81
N SER A 124 -6.82 21.25 -13.74
CA SER A 124 -7.18 20.28 -14.78
C SER A 124 -8.68 19.93 -14.74
N SER A 125 -9.28 19.75 -15.91
CA SER A 125 -10.62 19.19 -16.01
C SER A 125 -10.55 17.70 -15.64
N HIS A 126 -11.42 17.23 -14.75
CA HIS A 126 -11.53 15.80 -14.36
C HIS A 126 -12.16 14.93 -15.48
N HIS A 127 -11.74 15.15 -16.72
CA HIS A 127 -12.29 14.53 -17.91
C HIS A 127 -12.02 13.02 -17.94
N ILE A 128 -10.78 12.58 -17.69
CA ILE A 128 -10.45 11.14 -17.75
C ILE A 128 -11.13 10.39 -16.62
N SER A 129 -11.15 10.93 -15.40
CA SER A 129 -11.86 10.35 -14.26
C SER A 129 -13.36 10.17 -14.56
N SER A 130 -14.00 11.19 -15.16
CA SER A 130 -15.41 11.12 -15.58
C SER A 130 -15.64 10.09 -16.70
N LEU A 131 -14.73 10.02 -17.66
CA LEU A 131 -14.78 9.09 -18.79
C LEU A 131 -14.67 7.64 -18.32
N LEU A 132 -13.70 7.33 -17.46
CA LEU A 132 -13.48 5.99 -16.90
C LEU A 132 -14.65 5.56 -16.01
N ARG A 133 -15.24 6.48 -15.24
CA ARG A 133 -16.47 6.22 -14.47
C ARG A 133 -17.62 5.72 -15.35
N ASN A 134 -17.79 6.24 -16.57
CA ASN A 134 -18.84 5.80 -17.47
C ASN A 134 -18.67 4.35 -17.95
N ILE A 135 -17.44 3.82 -17.87
CA ILE A 135 -17.09 2.46 -18.28
C ILE A 135 -16.61 1.60 -17.11
N SER A 136 -16.91 1.99 -15.87
CA SER A 136 -16.46 1.30 -14.65
C SER A 136 -16.87 -0.18 -14.62
N HIS A 137 -18.09 -0.50 -15.04
CA HIS A 137 -18.58 -1.88 -15.16
C HIS A 137 -17.72 -2.77 -16.08
N MET A 138 -17.18 -2.21 -17.18
CA MET A 138 -16.27 -2.94 -18.06
C MET A 138 -14.92 -3.12 -17.39
N LEU A 139 -14.40 -2.10 -16.73
CA LEU A 139 -13.14 -2.19 -15.97
C LEU A 139 -13.25 -3.22 -14.84
N THR A 140 -14.39 -3.28 -14.14
CA THR A 140 -14.67 -4.32 -13.14
C THR A 140 -14.68 -5.71 -13.77
N SER A 141 -15.37 -5.91 -14.90
CA SER A 141 -15.36 -7.20 -15.60
C SER A 141 -13.93 -7.60 -16.03
N MET A 142 -13.14 -6.65 -16.54
CA MET A 142 -11.73 -6.90 -16.87
C MET A 142 -10.90 -7.27 -15.63
N ALA A 143 -11.09 -6.61 -14.50
CA ALA A 143 -10.39 -6.93 -13.25
C ALA A 143 -10.68 -8.35 -12.74
N LEU A 144 -11.82 -8.94 -13.15
CA LEU A 144 -12.23 -10.29 -12.75
C LEU A 144 -11.82 -11.37 -13.75
N HIS A 145 -11.62 -11.02 -15.02
CA HIS A 145 -11.48 -12.00 -16.11
C HIS A 145 -10.23 -11.82 -16.98
N GLU A 146 -9.47 -10.73 -16.85
CA GLU A 146 -8.25 -10.52 -17.63
C GLU A 146 -7.20 -11.58 -17.33
N THR A 147 -6.71 -12.24 -18.38
CA THR A 147 -5.75 -13.33 -18.28
C THR A 147 -4.31 -12.86 -18.39
N HIS A 148 -4.07 -11.67 -18.96
CA HIS A 148 -2.73 -11.11 -19.13
C HIS A 148 -2.31 -10.32 -17.88
N PRO A 149 -1.30 -10.76 -17.09
CA PRO A 149 -1.01 -10.15 -15.79
C PRO A 149 -0.67 -8.65 -15.81
N PRO A 150 0.12 -8.13 -16.77
CA PRO A 150 0.34 -6.69 -16.89
C PRO A 150 -0.93 -5.88 -17.19
N CYS A 151 -1.86 -6.44 -17.97
CA CYS A 151 -3.14 -5.76 -18.21
C CYS A 151 -3.99 -5.75 -16.95
N LEU A 152 -4.04 -6.88 -16.25
CA LEU A 152 -4.79 -7.02 -15.00
C LEU A 152 -4.29 -6.04 -13.93
N ALA A 153 -2.96 -5.94 -13.74
CA ALA A 153 -2.36 -4.99 -12.82
C ALA A 153 -2.79 -3.55 -13.14
N LYS A 154 -2.71 -3.14 -14.41
CA LYS A 154 -3.09 -1.78 -14.82
C LYS A 154 -4.58 -1.50 -14.68
N VAL A 155 -5.46 -2.46 -14.97
CA VAL A 155 -6.91 -2.29 -14.73
C VAL A 155 -7.18 -2.07 -13.24
N LEU A 156 -6.52 -2.84 -12.36
CA LEU A 156 -6.66 -2.69 -10.91
C LEU A 156 -6.15 -1.34 -10.41
N LEU A 157 -5.03 -0.86 -10.96
CA LEU A 157 -4.52 0.49 -10.66
C LEU A 157 -5.49 1.57 -11.15
N VAL A 158 -6.02 1.45 -12.37
CA VAL A 158 -7.03 2.39 -12.89
C VAL A 158 -8.25 2.44 -11.97
N LEU A 159 -8.77 1.29 -11.54
CA LEU A 159 -9.88 1.22 -10.59
C LEU A 159 -9.51 1.86 -9.24
N SER A 160 -8.28 1.65 -8.77
CA SER A 160 -7.77 2.22 -7.51
C SER A 160 -7.60 3.75 -7.57
N SER A 161 -7.42 4.32 -8.76
CA SER A 161 -7.33 5.77 -8.95
C SER A 161 -8.70 6.45 -9.00
N LEU A 162 -9.80 5.70 -9.13
CA LEU A 162 -11.15 6.23 -9.11
C LEU A 162 -11.72 6.24 -7.68
N SER A 163 -12.67 7.13 -7.40
CA SER A 163 -13.42 7.05 -6.15
C SER A 163 -14.23 5.75 -6.14
N LEU A 164 -14.08 4.92 -5.10
CA LEU A 164 -14.78 3.64 -5.01
C LEU A 164 -16.31 3.80 -5.08
N THR A 165 -16.85 4.89 -4.54
CA THR A 165 -18.28 5.24 -4.65
C THR A 165 -18.77 5.41 -6.08
N SER A 166 -17.85 5.69 -7.02
CA SER A 166 -18.14 5.81 -8.45
C SER A 166 -18.03 4.49 -9.21
N VAL A 167 -17.33 3.51 -8.64
CA VAL A 167 -17.19 2.15 -9.18
C VAL A 167 -18.34 1.27 -8.69
N LEU A 168 -18.82 1.49 -7.46
CA LEU A 168 -19.92 0.74 -6.86
C LEU A 168 -21.29 1.09 -7.48
N PRO A 169 -22.23 0.12 -7.55
CA PRO A 169 -22.07 -1.28 -7.17
C PRO A 169 -21.24 -2.06 -8.20
N TRP A 170 -20.48 -3.06 -7.73
CA TRP A 170 -19.68 -3.93 -8.60
C TRP A 170 -20.55 -4.65 -9.62
N ARG A 171 -20.16 -4.56 -10.90
CA ARG A 171 -20.88 -5.18 -12.01
C ARG A 171 -19.95 -6.04 -12.85
N ASP A 172 -20.40 -7.24 -13.14
CA ASP A 172 -19.80 -8.11 -14.13
C ASP A 172 -20.86 -8.48 -15.18
N GLY A 173 -20.83 -7.72 -16.28
CA GLY A 173 -21.90 -7.72 -17.28
C GLY A 173 -23.26 -7.35 -16.66
N ILE A 174 -24.20 -8.29 -16.68
CA ILE A 174 -25.54 -8.13 -16.12
C ILE A 174 -25.62 -8.48 -14.62
N SER A 175 -24.58 -9.12 -14.07
CA SER A 175 -24.55 -9.53 -12.67
C SER A 175 -24.06 -8.40 -11.76
N VAL A 176 -24.62 -8.33 -10.56
CA VAL A 176 -24.17 -7.41 -9.49
C VAL A 176 -23.50 -8.26 -8.43
N LEU A 177 -22.28 -7.90 -8.06
CA LEU A 177 -21.48 -8.63 -7.07
C LEU A 177 -21.54 -7.91 -5.72
N THR A 178 -21.47 -8.69 -4.65
CA THR A 178 -21.33 -8.17 -3.29
C THR A 178 -19.88 -7.79 -2.99
N ASP A 179 -19.68 -6.86 -2.06
CA ASP A 179 -18.33 -6.46 -1.64
C ASP A 179 -17.51 -7.65 -1.10
N ALA A 180 -18.15 -8.57 -0.38
CA ALA A 180 -17.51 -9.78 0.14
C ALA A 180 -17.03 -10.72 -0.99
N GLU A 181 -17.82 -10.88 -2.06
CA GLU A 181 -17.42 -11.69 -3.22
C GLU A 181 -16.22 -11.08 -3.96
N VAL A 182 -16.21 -9.76 -4.14
CA VAL A 182 -15.10 -9.05 -4.78
C VAL A 182 -13.86 -9.12 -3.90
N LEU A 183 -14.00 -8.82 -2.61
CA LEU A 183 -12.92 -8.87 -1.63
C LEU A 183 -12.26 -10.25 -1.58
N LYS A 184 -13.06 -11.32 -1.53
CA LYS A 184 -12.56 -12.70 -1.55
C LYS A 184 -11.75 -13.02 -2.81
N ARG A 185 -12.19 -12.54 -3.98
CA ARG A 185 -11.48 -12.75 -5.25
C ARG A 185 -10.17 -11.98 -5.31
N LEU A 186 -10.18 -10.72 -4.86
CA LEU A 186 -8.96 -9.90 -4.84
C LEU A 186 -7.92 -10.47 -3.86
N LEU A 187 -8.35 -10.93 -2.68
CA LEU A 187 -7.45 -11.57 -1.72
C LEU A 187 -6.80 -12.84 -2.29
N ALA A 188 -7.60 -13.73 -2.89
CA ALA A 188 -7.06 -14.92 -3.57
C ALA A 188 -6.07 -14.55 -4.67
N LEU A 189 -6.38 -13.51 -5.47
CA LEU A 189 -5.48 -13.04 -6.52
C LEU A 189 -4.15 -12.50 -5.95
N ALA A 190 -4.17 -11.79 -4.82
CA ALA A 190 -2.95 -11.29 -4.17
C ALA A 190 -2.06 -12.42 -3.67
N GLU A 191 -2.65 -13.53 -3.21
CA GLU A 191 -1.94 -14.73 -2.77
C GLU A 191 -1.35 -15.54 -3.92
N ASP A 192 -2.07 -15.62 -5.04
CA ASP A 192 -1.67 -16.38 -6.23
C ASP A 192 -0.63 -15.65 -7.10
N SER A 193 -0.33 -14.37 -6.81
CA SER A 193 0.57 -13.53 -7.60
C SER A 193 1.88 -13.08 -6.91
N PRO A 194 2.58 -13.91 -6.10
CA PRO A 194 3.72 -13.44 -5.31
C PRO A 194 4.93 -13.05 -6.17
N HIS A 195 5.02 -13.57 -7.41
CA HIS A 195 6.15 -13.34 -8.31
C HIS A 195 6.00 -12.08 -9.18
N SER A 196 4.84 -11.40 -9.13
CA SER A 196 4.60 -10.17 -9.88
C SER A 196 4.37 -9.03 -8.90
N VAL A 197 5.42 -8.27 -8.63
CA VAL A 197 5.38 -7.11 -7.72
C VAL A 197 4.32 -6.10 -8.17
N GLU A 198 4.28 -5.78 -9.47
CA GLU A 198 3.30 -4.84 -10.04
C GLU A 198 1.85 -5.29 -9.78
N LEU A 199 1.53 -6.56 -10.08
CA LEU A 199 0.19 -7.12 -9.87
C LEU A 199 -0.14 -7.18 -8.38
N HIS A 200 0.77 -7.69 -7.56
CA HIS A 200 0.57 -7.80 -6.11
C HIS A 200 0.26 -6.44 -5.47
N CYS A 201 1.05 -5.41 -5.80
CA CYS A 201 0.81 -4.04 -5.33
C CYS A 201 -0.53 -3.48 -5.83
N ALA A 202 -0.88 -3.71 -7.10
CA ALA A 202 -2.14 -3.23 -7.67
C ALA A 202 -3.37 -3.86 -6.99
N VAL A 203 -3.33 -5.18 -6.78
CA VAL A 203 -4.41 -5.93 -6.12
C VAL A 203 -4.57 -5.46 -4.68
N LEU A 204 -3.47 -5.39 -3.91
CA LEU A 204 -3.55 -4.97 -2.51
C LEU A 204 -3.97 -3.50 -2.36
N THR A 205 -3.60 -2.63 -3.31
CA THR A 205 -4.07 -1.25 -3.30
C THR A 205 -5.60 -1.18 -3.41
N LEU A 206 -6.19 -1.85 -4.40
CA LEU A 206 -7.65 -1.86 -4.58
C LEU A 206 -8.37 -2.55 -3.41
N THR A 207 -7.82 -3.69 -2.96
CA THR A 207 -8.32 -4.45 -1.82
C THR A 207 -8.39 -3.58 -0.57
N SER A 208 -7.33 -2.82 -0.30
CA SER A 208 -7.25 -1.96 0.89
C SER A 208 -8.26 -0.80 0.82
N GLN A 209 -8.50 -0.23 -0.35
CA GLN A 209 -9.53 0.79 -0.53
C GLN A 209 -10.94 0.24 -0.25
N LEU A 210 -11.22 -0.99 -0.68
CA LEU A 210 -12.49 -1.65 -0.38
C LEU A 210 -12.64 -1.92 1.13
N ILE A 211 -11.58 -2.38 1.80
CA ILE A 211 -11.59 -2.57 3.26
C ILE A 211 -11.87 -1.26 4.00
N VAL A 212 -11.20 -0.17 3.61
CA VAL A 212 -11.43 1.16 4.19
C VAL A 212 -12.87 1.63 3.98
N HIS A 213 -13.40 1.46 2.77
CA HIS A 213 -14.79 1.79 2.46
C HIS A 213 -15.79 0.99 3.30
N LEU A 214 -15.55 -0.30 3.51
CA LEU A 214 -16.37 -1.16 4.35
C LEU A 214 -16.31 -0.75 5.83
N ALA A 215 -15.13 -0.32 6.30
CA ALA A 215 -14.98 0.20 7.66
C ALA A 215 -15.77 1.51 7.86
N GLU A 216 -15.71 2.43 6.90
CA GLU A 216 -16.45 3.69 6.92
C GLU A 216 -17.97 3.47 6.83
N SER A 217 -18.40 2.49 6.04
CA SER A 217 -19.80 2.10 5.89
C SER A 217 -20.31 1.22 7.06
N GLY A 218 -19.38 0.74 7.90
CA GLY A 218 -19.63 -0.11 9.06
C GLY A 218 -19.64 -1.60 8.73
N PHE A 219 -18.59 -2.32 9.16
CA PHE A 219 -18.48 -3.80 9.00
C PHE A 219 -19.67 -4.58 9.56
N GLN A 220 -20.37 -4.04 10.56
CA GLN A 220 -21.50 -4.71 11.24
C GLN A 220 -22.68 -4.98 10.31
N ALA A 221 -22.85 -4.19 9.24
CA ALA A 221 -23.88 -4.44 8.22
C ALA A 221 -23.47 -5.53 7.21
N ALA A 222 -22.17 -5.85 7.11
CA ALA A 222 -21.59 -6.68 6.07
C ALA A 222 -21.40 -8.18 6.46
N GLY A 223 -21.74 -8.57 7.69
CA GLY A 223 -21.71 -9.97 8.16
C GLY A 223 -20.34 -10.47 8.67
N LEU A 224 -20.33 -11.67 9.27
CA LEU A 224 -19.14 -12.29 9.89
C LEU A 224 -18.02 -12.59 8.88
N ASP A 225 -18.38 -13.07 7.68
CA ASP A 225 -17.43 -13.44 6.63
C ASP A 225 -16.53 -12.26 6.22
N THR A 226 -17.08 -11.05 6.21
CA THR A 226 -16.33 -9.82 5.88
C THR A 226 -15.23 -9.54 6.90
N MET A 227 -15.42 -9.92 8.17
CA MET A 227 -14.42 -9.70 9.21
C MET A 227 -13.26 -10.68 9.12
N GLU A 228 -13.52 -11.92 8.73
CA GLU A 228 -12.46 -12.89 8.43
C GLU A 228 -11.63 -12.43 7.23
N LEU A 229 -12.29 -11.93 6.17
CA LEU A 229 -11.61 -11.37 5.00
C LEU A 229 -10.78 -10.13 5.36
N ALA A 230 -11.27 -9.26 6.26
CA ALA A 230 -10.51 -8.10 6.74
C ALA A 230 -9.29 -8.49 7.58
N SER A 231 -9.40 -9.51 8.44
CA SER A 231 -8.25 -10.05 9.18
C SER A 231 -7.23 -10.66 8.21
N HIS A 232 -7.70 -11.42 7.20
CA HIS A 232 -6.84 -11.97 6.17
C HIS A 232 -6.10 -10.89 5.36
N TRP A 233 -6.79 -9.83 4.95
CA TRP A 233 -6.15 -8.63 4.38
C TRP A 233 -5.06 -8.06 5.30
N GLY A 234 -5.36 -7.92 6.60
CA GLY A 234 -4.40 -7.40 7.58
C GLY A 234 -3.13 -8.25 7.64
N THR A 235 -3.25 -9.58 7.58
CA THR A 235 -2.09 -10.48 7.54
C THR A 235 -1.24 -10.31 6.28
N LEU A 236 -1.86 -10.10 5.12
CA LEU A 236 -1.14 -9.83 3.87
C LEU A 236 -0.39 -8.50 3.93
N VAL A 237 -1.04 -7.43 4.39
CA VAL A 237 -0.40 -6.12 4.56
C VAL A 237 0.76 -6.20 5.54
N THR A 238 0.62 -6.93 6.66
CA THR A 238 1.71 -7.11 7.62
C THR A 238 2.90 -7.85 7.00
N ARG A 239 2.67 -8.85 6.14
CA ARG A 239 3.75 -9.55 5.41
C ARG A 239 4.50 -8.59 4.47
N CYS A 240 3.79 -7.70 3.78
CA CYS A 240 4.38 -6.69 2.89
C CYS A 240 5.29 -5.65 3.58
N CYS A 241 5.38 -5.67 4.92
CA CYS A 241 6.17 -4.73 5.70
C CYS A 241 7.48 -5.33 6.23
N THR A 242 7.83 -6.57 5.87
CA THR A 242 9.09 -7.20 6.31
C THR A 242 10.28 -6.69 5.52
N ASP A 243 11.47 -6.70 6.13
CA ASP A 243 12.70 -6.15 5.53
C ASP A 243 13.09 -6.84 4.20
N GLU A 244 12.70 -8.10 4.02
CA GLU A 244 12.98 -8.92 2.83
C GLU A 244 12.15 -8.51 1.59
N GLU A 245 11.09 -7.73 1.77
CA GLU A 245 10.18 -7.39 0.67
C GLU A 245 10.77 -6.28 -0.23
N PRO A 246 10.48 -6.30 -1.55
CA PRO A 246 10.90 -5.24 -2.45
C PRO A 246 10.43 -3.86 -2.00
N VAL A 247 11.23 -2.82 -2.28
CA VAL A 247 10.93 -1.44 -1.87
C VAL A 247 9.56 -0.98 -2.39
N GLU A 248 9.16 -1.39 -3.59
CA GLU A 248 7.87 -1.07 -4.18
C GLU A 248 6.69 -1.64 -3.37
N VAL A 249 6.86 -2.85 -2.83
CA VAL A 249 5.86 -3.51 -1.97
C VAL A 249 5.76 -2.77 -0.63
N LYS A 250 6.89 -2.38 -0.04
CA LYS A 250 6.93 -1.62 1.22
C LYS A 250 6.34 -0.21 1.06
N LEU A 251 6.61 0.46 -0.06
CA LEU A 251 6.00 1.76 -0.40
C LEU A 251 4.48 1.65 -0.56
N MET A 252 4.00 0.58 -1.21
CA MET A 252 2.57 0.29 -1.31
C MET A 252 1.95 0.05 0.07
N ALA A 253 2.59 -0.77 0.91
CA ALA A 253 2.11 -1.07 2.26
C ALA A 253 2.05 0.21 3.13
N ALA A 254 3.06 1.07 3.05
CA ALA A 254 3.07 2.37 3.70
C ALA A 254 1.89 3.23 3.25
N GLU A 255 1.67 3.37 1.94
CA GLU A 255 0.55 4.15 1.38
C GLU A 255 -0.81 3.60 1.83
N VAL A 256 -0.97 2.27 1.84
CA VAL A 256 -2.16 1.58 2.32
C VAL A 256 -2.44 1.90 3.79
N LEU A 257 -1.43 1.76 4.66
CA LEU A 257 -1.57 2.03 6.09
C LEU A 257 -1.87 3.52 6.38
N VAL A 258 -1.24 4.42 5.63
CA VAL A 258 -1.50 5.87 5.70
C VAL A 258 -2.96 6.16 5.36
N LYS A 259 -3.47 5.65 4.23
CA LYS A 259 -4.87 5.84 3.81
C LYS A 259 -5.86 5.16 4.74
N ALA A 260 -5.48 4.04 5.36
CA ALA A 260 -6.28 3.34 6.34
C ALA A 260 -6.27 3.98 7.73
N THR A 261 -5.40 4.96 7.98
CA THR A 261 -5.23 5.56 9.31
C THR A 261 -6.52 6.09 9.93
N PRO A 262 -7.32 6.96 9.28
CA PRO A 262 -8.49 7.55 9.92
C PRO A 262 -9.60 6.53 10.16
N SER A 263 -9.76 5.59 9.23
CA SER A 263 -10.90 4.68 9.19
C SER A 263 -10.65 3.37 9.94
N LEU A 264 -9.39 2.94 10.10
CA LEU A 264 -9.00 1.69 10.76
C LEU A 264 -8.08 1.91 11.97
N LEU A 265 -6.85 2.44 11.77
CA LEU A 265 -5.82 2.46 12.82
C LEU A 265 -6.14 3.43 13.95
N ALA A 266 -6.57 4.65 13.60
CA ALA A 266 -6.89 5.75 14.50
C ALA A 266 -8.41 5.97 14.61
N ASN A 267 -9.20 4.90 14.48
CA ASN A 267 -10.63 4.96 14.66
C ASN A 267 -11.01 4.70 16.13
N SER A 268 -11.85 5.55 16.72
CA SER A 268 -12.27 5.43 18.13
C SER A 268 -13.18 4.23 18.39
N THR A 269 -13.81 3.65 17.37
CA THR A 269 -14.76 2.54 17.52
C THR A 269 -14.14 1.15 17.40
N LEU A 270 -12.83 1.06 17.12
CA LEU A 270 -12.10 -0.20 16.90
C LEU A 270 -12.82 -1.12 15.89
N PRO A 271 -12.85 -0.77 14.59
CA PRO A 271 -13.64 -1.48 13.59
C PRO A 271 -13.11 -2.88 13.26
N LEU A 272 -11.80 -3.10 13.41
CA LEU A 272 -11.16 -4.42 13.31
C LEU A 272 -10.97 -5.02 14.72
N ARG A 273 -10.59 -6.29 14.81
CA ARG A 273 -10.24 -6.88 16.12
C ARG A 273 -8.97 -6.19 16.64
N LEU A 274 -8.86 -6.08 17.97
CA LEU A 274 -7.70 -5.45 18.62
C LEU A 274 -6.37 -6.00 18.11
N VAL A 275 -6.25 -7.33 17.99
CA VAL A 275 -5.03 -8.01 17.51
C VAL A 275 -4.68 -7.57 16.08
N ASP A 276 -5.67 -7.51 15.19
CA ASP A 276 -5.46 -7.11 13.80
C ASP A 276 -5.06 -5.63 13.71
N THR A 277 -5.77 -4.73 14.41
CA THR A 277 -5.44 -3.29 14.43
C THR A 277 -4.03 -3.04 14.97
N VAL A 278 -3.66 -3.74 16.05
CA VAL A 278 -2.34 -3.62 16.68
C VAL A 278 -1.24 -4.18 15.78
N ALA A 279 -1.51 -5.26 15.03
CA ALA A 279 -0.56 -5.77 14.04
C ALA A 279 -0.28 -4.73 12.94
N LEU A 280 -1.31 -4.03 12.44
CA LEU A 280 -1.14 -2.95 11.47
C LEU A 280 -0.35 -1.76 12.05
N TRP A 281 -0.58 -1.41 13.31
CA TRP A 281 0.25 -0.41 14.01
C TRP A 281 1.71 -0.85 14.10
N ARG A 282 1.97 -2.12 14.43
CA ARG A 282 3.33 -2.66 14.44
C ARG A 282 3.98 -2.54 13.07
N SER A 283 3.27 -2.94 12.02
CA SER A 283 3.71 -2.83 10.63
C SER A 283 4.07 -1.39 10.25
N LEU A 284 3.23 -0.41 10.62
CA LEU A 284 3.52 1.01 10.41
C LEU A 284 4.80 1.45 11.13
N PHE A 285 5.01 1.01 12.38
CA PHE A 285 6.23 1.32 13.14
C PHE A 285 7.47 0.64 12.56
N THR A 286 7.34 -0.54 11.97
CA THR A 286 8.41 -1.19 11.21
C THR A 286 8.80 -0.31 10.01
N LEU A 287 7.83 0.12 9.20
CA LEU A 287 8.10 0.94 8.01
C LEU A 287 8.70 2.33 8.34
N LEU A 288 8.34 2.92 9.48
CA LEU A 288 8.95 4.17 9.97
C LEU A 288 10.44 4.03 10.32
N GLN A 289 10.92 2.80 10.46
CA GLN A 289 12.29 2.43 10.80
C GLN A 289 12.99 1.67 9.66
N ASP A 290 12.37 1.56 8.47
CA ASP A 290 12.91 0.82 7.31
C ASP A 290 14.27 1.36 6.87
N GLU A 291 15.19 0.59 6.30
CA GLU A 291 16.47 1.15 5.82
C GLU A 291 16.28 2.15 4.65
N ASP A 292 15.21 2.02 3.88
CA ASP A 292 14.89 2.92 2.77
C ASP A 292 14.20 4.23 3.24
N GLN A 293 14.80 5.36 2.88
CA GLN A 293 14.31 6.68 3.29
C GLN A 293 12.96 7.04 2.66
N ASP A 294 12.68 6.61 1.42
CA ASP A 294 11.40 6.88 0.76
C ASP A 294 10.27 6.11 1.45
N VAL A 295 10.54 4.89 1.95
CA VAL A 295 9.60 4.11 2.78
C VAL A 295 9.32 4.84 4.10
N ARG A 296 10.37 5.30 4.81
CA ARG A 296 10.22 6.07 6.06
C ARG A 296 9.37 7.34 5.85
N ASP A 297 9.66 8.09 4.80
CA ASP A 297 8.98 9.34 4.46
C ASP A 297 7.56 9.11 3.95
N ARG A 298 7.29 7.96 3.33
CA ARG A 298 5.92 7.58 2.96
C ARG A 298 5.12 7.24 4.21
N ALA A 299 5.65 6.40 5.09
CA ALA A 299 4.98 5.96 6.30
C ALA A 299 4.66 7.14 7.24
N SER A 300 5.58 8.12 7.38
CA SER A 300 5.41 9.30 8.25
C SER A 300 4.17 10.14 7.91
N ARG A 301 3.67 10.06 6.67
CA ARG A 301 2.45 10.75 6.22
C ARG A 301 1.20 10.32 6.98
N PHE A 302 1.23 9.21 7.73
CA PHE A 302 0.09 8.81 8.56
C PHE A 302 -0.29 9.93 9.55
N ALA A 303 0.70 10.72 10.00
CA ALA A 303 0.50 11.82 10.93
C ALA A 303 -0.47 12.89 10.39
N THR A 304 -0.52 13.10 9.07
CA THR A 304 -1.47 14.05 8.45
C THR A 304 -2.89 13.50 8.33
N MET A 305 -3.06 12.18 8.51
CA MET A 305 -4.33 11.46 8.37
C MET A 305 -5.00 11.17 9.72
N VAL A 306 -4.36 11.55 10.84
CA VAL A 306 -4.91 11.34 12.18
C VAL A 306 -6.13 12.25 12.42
N PRO A 307 -7.27 11.70 12.86
CA PRO A 307 -8.47 12.49 13.13
C PRO A 307 -8.25 13.57 14.21
N ALA A 308 -8.75 14.79 13.96
CA ALA A 308 -8.52 15.96 14.82
C ALA A 308 -8.96 15.75 16.28
N GLN A 309 -10.01 14.95 16.52
CA GLN A 309 -10.50 14.64 17.87
C GLN A 309 -9.52 13.79 18.71
N LEU A 310 -8.56 13.13 18.08
CA LEU A 310 -7.53 12.34 18.76
C LEU A 310 -6.26 13.16 19.02
N LEU A 311 -6.09 14.29 18.36
CA LEU A 311 -4.98 15.21 18.60
C LEU A 311 -5.17 15.86 19.98
N LEU A 312 -4.27 15.57 20.92
CA LEU A 312 -4.34 16.09 22.29
C LEU A 312 -4.15 17.62 22.29
N PRO A 313 -5.03 18.41 22.96
CA PRO A 313 -4.91 19.87 22.99
C PRO A 313 -3.73 20.43 23.80
N GLU A 314 -3.03 19.62 24.59
CA GLU A 314 -2.25 20.15 25.72
C GLU A 314 -0.71 20.01 25.65
N ASN A 315 -0.08 19.41 24.63
CA ASN A 315 1.38 19.21 24.66
C ASN A 315 2.17 19.25 23.33
N SER A 316 1.60 19.72 22.22
CA SER A 316 2.31 19.68 20.93
C SER A 316 2.72 21.08 20.44
N GLU A 317 3.93 21.51 20.82
CA GLU A 317 4.64 22.56 20.06
C GLU A 317 4.98 22.09 18.62
N VAL A 318 4.87 20.79 18.36
CA VAL A 318 5.17 20.18 17.07
C VAL A 318 3.87 19.99 16.27
N PRO A 319 3.73 20.61 15.09
CA PRO A 319 2.61 20.34 14.20
C PRO A 319 2.69 18.90 13.67
N TRP A 320 1.56 18.18 13.62
CA TRP A 320 1.45 16.82 13.06
C TRP A 320 1.61 16.77 11.53
N THR A 321 1.86 17.93 10.90
CA THR A 321 2.05 18.09 9.46
C THR A 321 3.53 18.28 9.13
N GLY A 322 4.05 17.52 8.16
CA GLY A 322 5.44 17.65 7.71
C GLY A 322 6.48 17.12 8.70
N VAL A 323 6.10 16.07 9.45
CA VAL A 323 6.92 15.47 10.50
C VAL A 323 7.89 14.44 9.90
N CYS A 324 9.13 14.39 10.37
CA CYS A 324 10.08 13.35 9.97
C CYS A 324 9.72 11.98 10.60
N SER A 325 10.20 10.88 10.01
CA SER A 325 9.87 9.52 10.44
C SER A 325 10.12 9.23 11.92
N SER A 326 11.21 9.75 12.51
CA SER A 326 11.54 9.55 13.92
C SER A 326 10.54 10.22 14.87
N VAL A 327 10.09 11.43 14.55
CA VAL A 327 9.07 12.14 15.35
C VAL A 327 7.69 11.53 15.10
N ALA A 328 7.40 11.10 13.86
CA ALA A 328 6.17 10.39 13.54
C ALA A 328 6.06 9.07 14.32
N LEU A 329 7.16 8.35 14.53
CA LEU A 329 7.23 7.16 15.37
C LEU A 329 6.85 7.46 16.83
N GLU A 330 7.44 8.51 17.42
CA GLU A 330 7.11 8.95 18.79
C GLU A 330 5.64 9.34 18.95
N LEU A 331 5.11 10.13 18.01
CA LEU A 331 3.70 10.52 17.99
C LEU A 331 2.78 9.31 17.82
N GLY A 332 3.15 8.37 16.95
CA GLY A 332 2.41 7.15 16.68
C GLY A 332 2.29 6.23 17.90
N VAL A 333 3.39 6.01 18.64
CA VAL A 333 3.35 5.20 19.88
C VAL A 333 2.49 5.88 20.94
N GLY A 334 2.62 7.20 21.09
CA GLY A 334 1.76 7.99 22.00
C GLY A 334 0.28 7.88 21.65
N LEU A 335 -0.05 7.97 20.36
CA LEU A 335 -1.41 7.82 19.85
C LEU A 335 -1.96 6.41 20.09
N LEU A 336 -1.17 5.36 19.86
CA LEU A 336 -1.58 3.98 20.16
C LEU A 336 -1.89 3.78 21.64
N CYS A 337 -1.07 4.34 22.55
CA CYS A 337 -1.36 4.32 23.98
C CYS A 337 -2.68 5.03 24.32
N GLN A 338 -2.96 6.17 23.67
CA GLN A 338 -4.24 6.87 23.82
C GLN A 338 -5.41 6.04 23.30
N LEU A 339 -5.23 5.38 22.15
CA LEU A 339 -6.25 4.52 21.54
C LEU A 339 -6.60 3.33 22.42
N PHE A 340 -5.63 2.67 23.07
CA PHE A 340 -5.92 1.63 24.06
C PHE A 340 -6.85 2.13 25.19
N ARG A 341 -6.76 3.41 25.57
CA ARG A 341 -7.69 4.00 26.54
C ARG A 341 -9.07 4.20 25.93
N VAL A 342 -9.14 4.76 24.73
CA VAL A 342 -10.40 5.00 24.00
C VAL A 342 -11.15 3.69 23.77
N TRP A 343 -10.43 2.62 23.46
CA TRP A 343 -10.99 1.29 23.24
C TRP A 343 -11.30 0.51 24.53
N GLY A 344 -10.94 1.04 25.71
CA GLY A 344 -11.10 0.34 26.99
C GLY A 344 -10.22 -0.93 27.10
N GLN A 345 -9.07 -0.95 26.41
CA GLN A 345 -8.15 -2.08 26.30
C GLN A 345 -6.78 -1.78 26.92
N VAL A 346 -6.73 -0.96 27.97
CA VAL A 346 -5.46 -0.53 28.60
C VAL A 346 -4.65 -1.72 29.12
N SER A 347 -5.27 -2.64 29.87
CA SER A 347 -4.59 -3.84 30.40
C SER A 347 -3.98 -4.69 29.28
N THR A 348 -4.79 -5.03 28.27
CA THR A 348 -4.34 -5.79 27.09
C THR A 348 -3.22 -5.06 26.35
N GLY A 349 -3.37 -3.76 26.13
CA GLY A 349 -2.39 -2.91 25.46
C GLY A 349 -1.05 -2.86 26.18
N VAL A 350 -1.04 -2.80 27.52
CA VAL A 350 0.19 -2.86 28.32
C VAL A 350 0.95 -4.17 28.07
N PHE A 351 0.27 -5.32 28.09
CA PHE A 351 0.93 -6.61 27.85
C PHE A 351 1.46 -6.73 26.41
N ILE A 352 0.70 -6.26 25.43
CA ILE A 352 1.14 -6.22 24.03
C ILE A 352 2.42 -5.37 23.88
N LEU A 353 2.41 -4.15 24.40
CA LEU A 353 3.57 -3.26 24.29
C LEU A 353 4.77 -3.76 25.10
N ALA A 354 4.54 -4.44 26.24
CA ALA A 354 5.61 -5.09 27.00
C ALA A 354 6.23 -6.27 26.24
N ASP A 355 5.42 -7.03 25.49
CA ASP A 355 5.91 -8.08 24.60
C ASP A 355 6.75 -7.49 23.46
N TRP A 356 6.30 -6.38 22.86
CA TRP A 356 7.09 -5.65 21.86
C TRP A 356 8.39 -5.10 22.44
N LEU A 357 8.39 -4.61 23.68
CA LEU A 357 9.58 -4.14 24.38
C LEU A 357 10.58 -5.26 24.58
N LEU A 358 10.10 -6.43 25.02
CA LEU A 358 10.95 -7.61 25.17
C LEU A 358 11.56 -8.02 23.83
N GLY A 359 10.80 -7.94 22.74
CA GLY A 359 11.21 -8.23 21.36
C GLY A 359 11.01 -9.69 20.94
N ASP A 360 11.08 -9.98 19.65
CA ASP A 360 10.89 -11.33 19.13
C ASP A 360 12.07 -12.24 19.46
N ALA A 361 11.83 -13.55 19.57
CA ALA A 361 12.87 -14.58 19.68
C ALA A 361 13.67 -14.76 18.38
N ALA A 362 13.20 -14.23 17.24
CA ALA A 362 13.89 -14.32 15.96
C ALA A 362 15.24 -13.56 15.94
N LEU A 363 15.38 -12.53 16.77
CA LEU A 363 16.65 -11.83 17.03
C LEU A 363 17.68 -12.71 17.77
N GLU A 364 17.43 -14.01 17.94
CA GLU A 364 18.31 -15.00 18.58
C GLU A 364 18.97 -15.97 17.58
N ARG A 365 18.62 -15.93 16.27
CA ARG A 365 19.37 -16.72 15.28
C ARG A 365 20.79 -16.17 15.12
N GLU A 366 21.77 -17.07 15.20
CA GLU A 366 23.18 -16.83 14.88
C GLU A 366 23.30 -16.11 13.52
N PRO A 367 24.22 -15.16 13.37
CA PRO A 367 24.47 -14.50 12.09
C PRO A 367 25.34 -15.42 11.21
N GLU A 368 24.99 -16.70 11.05
CA GLU A 368 25.71 -17.59 10.13
C GLU A 368 25.60 -17.11 8.67
N GLU A 369 24.59 -16.30 8.34
CA GLU A 369 24.39 -15.70 7.01
C GLU A 369 25.10 -14.34 6.82
N MET A 370 25.55 -13.66 7.87
CA MET A 370 26.36 -12.43 7.74
C MET A 370 27.85 -12.72 7.54
N ALA A 371 28.29 -13.94 7.86
CA ALA A 371 29.69 -14.35 7.76
C ALA A 371 30.15 -14.65 6.31
N SER A 372 29.25 -14.58 5.32
CA SER A 372 29.57 -14.82 3.90
C SER A 372 29.59 -13.56 3.03
N LEU A 373 29.44 -12.36 3.60
CA LEU A 373 29.64 -11.12 2.86
C LEU A 373 31.12 -10.77 2.91
N ASP A 374 31.83 -11.29 1.92
CA ASP A 374 33.24 -11.02 1.61
C ASP A 374 33.58 -9.52 1.65
N GLU A 375 34.86 -9.26 1.96
CA GLU A 375 35.57 -8.02 2.29
C GLU A 375 35.47 -6.81 1.32
N ASP A 376 34.46 -6.71 0.45
CA ASP A 376 34.42 -5.71 -0.63
C ASP A 376 33.54 -4.47 -0.35
N PHE A 377 32.85 -4.37 0.79
CA PHE A 377 31.99 -3.23 1.14
C PHE A 377 32.54 -2.35 2.28
N LEU A 378 33.69 -1.73 2.05
CA LEU A 378 34.38 -0.84 3.01
C LEU A 378 33.64 0.47 3.37
N PHE A 379 32.45 0.70 2.80
CA PHE A 379 31.62 1.90 3.03
C PHE A 379 30.15 1.58 3.30
N GLU A 380 29.81 0.33 3.62
CA GLU A 380 28.51 0.07 4.24
C GLU A 380 28.53 0.60 5.68
N LYS A 381 27.46 1.32 6.03
CA LYS A 381 27.15 1.94 7.33
C LYS A 381 27.73 1.08 8.46
N GLY A 382 28.87 1.48 9.04
CA GLY A 382 29.67 0.60 9.89
C GLY A 382 28.82 -0.14 10.93
N GLU A 383 29.08 -1.45 11.08
CA GLU A 383 28.29 -2.41 11.87
C GLU A 383 27.92 -1.89 13.28
N LEU A 384 28.71 -0.98 13.83
CA LEU A 384 28.51 -0.26 15.10
C LEU A 384 27.24 0.62 15.16
N ASN A 385 26.62 0.96 14.02
CA ASN A 385 25.41 1.80 13.97
C ASN A 385 24.11 1.00 13.80
N LEU A 386 24.18 -0.31 13.56
CA LEU A 386 22.99 -1.16 13.36
C LEU A 386 22.11 -1.26 14.61
N TRP A 387 22.73 -1.19 15.80
CA TRP A 387 22.05 -1.45 17.08
C TRP A 387 21.54 -0.18 17.77
N ALA A 388 21.87 1.00 17.25
CA ALA A 388 21.46 2.28 17.83
C ALA A 388 19.94 2.55 17.69
N GLU A 389 19.35 2.21 16.54
CA GLU A 389 17.90 2.38 16.30
C GLU A 389 17.05 1.43 17.16
N PRO A 390 17.33 0.11 17.23
CA PRO A 390 16.63 -0.81 18.14
C PRO A 390 16.66 -0.38 19.62
N LEU A 391 17.78 0.19 20.09
CA LEU A 391 17.91 0.69 21.45
C LEU A 391 17.04 1.94 21.68
N LYS A 392 17.04 2.89 20.73
CA LYS A 392 16.18 4.08 20.77
C LYS A 392 14.70 3.67 20.79
N TRP A 393 14.31 2.71 19.97
CA TRP A 393 12.96 2.13 19.96
C TRP A 393 12.56 1.56 21.31
N ALA A 394 13.42 0.72 21.91
CA ALA A 394 13.14 0.13 23.22
C ALA A 394 12.91 1.19 24.31
N ARG A 395 13.74 2.24 24.35
CA ARG A 395 13.61 3.33 25.31
C ARG A 395 12.36 4.19 25.06
N LEU A 396 12.07 4.49 23.80
CA LEU A 396 10.86 5.20 23.40
C LEU A 396 9.61 4.44 23.86
N LEU A 397 9.54 3.15 23.53
CA LEU A 397 8.44 2.27 23.88
C LEU A 397 8.27 2.16 25.39
N HIS A 398 9.37 1.93 26.14
CA HIS A 398 9.35 1.89 27.59
C HIS A 398 8.79 3.18 28.21
N ARG A 399 9.17 4.35 27.68
CA ARG A 399 8.68 5.65 28.17
C ARG A 399 7.16 5.79 27.99
N HIS A 400 6.62 5.45 26.81
CA HIS A 400 5.18 5.52 26.57
C HIS A 400 4.40 4.45 27.34
N LEU A 401 4.95 3.24 27.43
CA LEU A 401 4.39 2.15 28.24
C LEU A 401 4.34 2.53 29.73
N SER A 402 5.38 3.16 30.26
CA SER A 402 5.41 3.69 31.63
C SER A 402 4.31 4.72 31.88
N CYS A 403 4.01 5.57 30.89
CA CYS A 403 2.89 6.50 30.98
C CYS A 403 1.54 5.78 30.95
N LEU A 404 1.38 4.75 30.11
CA LEU A 404 0.16 3.94 30.03
C LEU A 404 -0.10 3.16 31.32
N LEU A 405 0.95 2.62 31.96
CA LEU A 405 0.85 1.91 33.25
C LEU A 405 0.25 2.76 34.36
N ARG A 406 0.51 4.08 34.38
CA ARG A 406 -0.06 5.00 35.39
C ARG A 406 -1.58 5.13 35.29
N LEU A 407 -2.15 4.71 34.17
CA LEU A 407 -3.58 4.77 33.90
C LEU A 407 -4.28 3.43 34.16
N LEU A 408 -3.52 2.37 34.44
CA LEU A 408 -4.06 1.04 34.69
C LEU A 408 -4.69 0.98 36.09
N GLY A 409 -5.90 0.44 36.17
CA GLY A 409 -6.61 0.26 37.44
C GLY A 409 -6.01 -0.84 38.30
N VAL A 410 -6.17 -0.71 39.62
CA VAL A 410 -5.86 -1.77 40.58
C VAL A 410 -6.74 -2.99 40.30
N GLY A 411 -6.12 -4.17 40.14
CA GLY A 411 -6.84 -5.43 39.87
C GLY A 411 -7.18 -5.72 38.41
N GLU A 412 -6.81 -4.87 37.45
CA GLU A 412 -7.00 -5.13 36.01
C GLU A 412 -5.92 -6.04 35.39
N VAL A 413 -4.96 -6.50 36.21
CA VAL A 413 -3.78 -7.27 35.78
C VAL A 413 -4.07 -8.77 35.78
N SER A 414 -3.95 -9.41 34.62
CA SER A 414 -4.01 -10.87 34.51
C SER A 414 -2.74 -11.51 35.09
N ARG A 415 -2.88 -12.28 36.17
CA ARG A 415 -1.74 -12.98 36.82
C ARG A 415 -1.04 -13.94 35.86
N GLY A 416 -1.80 -14.68 35.04
CA GLY A 416 -1.22 -15.64 34.09
C GLY A 416 -0.33 -14.97 33.04
N GLN A 417 -0.79 -13.87 32.45
CA GLN A 417 -0.01 -13.11 31.47
C GLN A 417 1.21 -12.44 32.11
N LEU A 418 1.08 -12.00 33.36
CA LEU A 418 2.18 -11.42 34.13
C LEU A 418 3.28 -12.45 34.44
N ASP A 419 2.89 -13.65 34.87
CA ASP A 419 3.84 -14.73 35.17
C ASP A 419 4.56 -15.19 33.91
N GLU A 420 3.86 -15.32 32.79
CA GLU A 420 4.44 -15.68 31.48
C GLU A 420 5.43 -14.61 31.00
N LEU A 421 5.04 -13.33 31.03
CA LEU A 421 5.91 -12.22 30.65
C LEU A 421 7.14 -12.14 31.56
N SER A 422 6.97 -12.32 32.86
CA SER A 422 8.08 -12.32 33.82
C SER A 422 9.06 -13.46 33.54
N SER A 423 8.55 -14.68 33.32
CA SER A 423 9.39 -15.85 33.05
C SER A 423 10.22 -15.64 31.78
N ARG A 424 9.61 -15.12 30.71
CA ARG A 424 10.30 -14.81 29.46
C ARG A 424 11.35 -13.71 29.64
N ALA A 425 11.03 -12.63 30.35
CA ALA A 425 11.95 -11.53 30.60
C ALA A 425 13.14 -11.96 31.47
N GLU A 426 12.91 -12.75 32.52
CA GLU A 426 13.96 -13.30 33.39
C GLU A 426 14.87 -14.26 32.63
N SER A 427 14.28 -15.18 31.84
CA SER A 427 15.04 -16.12 31.02
C SER A 427 15.94 -15.37 30.02
N ARG A 428 15.42 -14.33 29.36
CA ARG A 428 16.19 -13.54 28.40
C ARG A 428 17.31 -12.74 29.08
N ALA A 429 17.03 -12.07 30.20
CA ALA A 429 18.04 -11.34 30.97
C ALA A 429 19.19 -12.25 31.44
N GLN A 430 18.87 -13.46 31.88
CA GLN A 430 19.87 -14.46 32.27
C GLN A 430 20.69 -14.88 31.05
N ALA A 431 20.05 -15.33 29.97
CA ALA A 431 20.74 -15.78 28.76
C ALA A 431 21.69 -14.71 28.20
N THR A 432 21.22 -13.46 28.07
CA THR A 432 22.06 -12.35 27.58
C THR A 432 23.20 -12.03 28.54
N GLY A 433 22.96 -12.13 29.85
CA GLY A 433 23.97 -11.93 30.88
C GLY A 433 25.10 -12.97 30.82
N TRP A 434 24.75 -14.25 30.64
CA TRP A 434 25.74 -15.32 30.44
C TRP A 434 26.55 -15.11 29.16
N SER A 435 25.91 -14.77 28.04
CA SER A 435 26.60 -14.52 26.77
C SER A 435 27.53 -13.31 26.84
N LEU A 436 27.10 -12.21 27.47
CA LEU A 436 27.96 -11.02 27.67
C LEU A 436 29.19 -11.33 28.54
N GLN A 437 29.05 -12.19 29.55
CA GLN A 437 30.17 -12.62 30.40
C GLN A 437 31.13 -13.58 29.69
N ALA A 438 30.65 -14.33 28.69
CA ALA A 438 31.45 -15.24 27.90
C ALA A 438 32.31 -14.51 26.84
N LEU A 439 31.93 -13.28 26.47
CA LEU A 439 32.71 -12.45 25.55
C LEU A 439 34.07 -12.05 26.17
N PRO A 440 35.14 -11.98 25.36
CA PRO A 440 36.44 -11.51 25.84
C PRO A 440 36.34 -10.06 26.33
N PRO A 441 37.13 -9.65 27.35
CA PRO A 441 37.15 -8.28 27.84
C PRO A 441 37.72 -7.35 26.76
N LEU A 442 36.83 -6.67 26.04
CA LEU A 442 37.17 -5.73 24.98
C LEU A 442 37.08 -4.28 25.52
N PRO A 443 38.06 -3.41 25.23
CA PRO A 443 37.86 -1.97 25.43
C PRO A 443 36.62 -1.48 24.65
N GLN A 444 35.89 -0.49 25.19
CA GLN A 444 34.61 0.00 24.64
C GLN A 444 34.68 0.41 23.15
N PHE A 445 35.86 0.78 22.64
CA PHE A 445 36.09 1.15 21.24
C PHE A 445 36.34 -0.06 20.31
N SER A 446 36.36 -1.27 20.84
CA SER A 446 36.58 -2.54 20.12
C SER A 446 35.42 -3.52 20.30
N CYS A 447 34.26 -3.03 20.74
CA CYS A 447 33.05 -3.84 20.87
C CYS A 447 32.68 -4.40 19.49
N THR A 448 32.47 -5.71 19.43
CA THR A 448 31.99 -6.39 18.22
C THR A 448 30.51 -6.12 18.02
N ALA A 449 30.00 -6.31 16.79
CA ALA A 449 28.56 -6.25 16.50
C ALA A 449 27.75 -7.20 17.41
N GLU A 450 28.32 -8.33 17.82
CA GLU A 450 27.75 -9.27 18.78
C GLU A 450 27.59 -8.65 20.18
N HIS A 451 28.59 -7.90 20.66
CA HIS A 451 28.52 -7.22 21.95
C HIS A 451 27.39 -6.17 21.97
N GLU A 452 27.24 -5.40 20.89
CA GLU A 452 26.18 -4.40 20.77
C GLU A 452 24.79 -5.05 20.71
N ARG A 453 24.63 -6.12 19.92
CA ARG A 453 23.41 -6.94 19.88
C ARG A 453 23.00 -7.41 21.28
N LEU A 454 23.93 -8.05 22.01
CA LEU A 454 23.66 -8.58 23.35
C LEU A 454 23.36 -7.45 24.34
N THR A 455 24.00 -6.29 24.20
CA THR A 455 23.72 -5.10 25.02
C THR A 455 22.28 -4.60 24.80
N VAL A 456 21.82 -4.53 23.54
CA VAL A 456 20.43 -4.17 23.23
C VAL A 456 19.44 -5.19 23.81
N LEU A 457 19.69 -6.49 23.63
CA LEU A 457 18.83 -7.53 24.17
C LEU A 457 18.77 -7.48 25.71
N SER A 458 19.91 -7.24 26.35
CA SER A 458 20.01 -7.08 27.81
C SER A 458 19.22 -5.87 28.30
N GLU A 459 19.35 -4.71 27.64
CA GLU A 459 18.59 -3.51 27.99
C GLU A 459 17.08 -3.76 27.83
N ARG A 460 16.64 -4.37 26.73
CA ARG A 460 15.22 -4.69 26.50
C ARG A 460 14.65 -5.59 27.58
N ALA A 461 15.40 -6.62 27.99
CA ALA A 461 15.01 -7.50 29.08
C ALA A 461 14.93 -6.73 30.41
N ALA A 462 15.92 -5.86 30.71
CA ALA A 462 15.92 -5.03 31.92
C ALA A 462 14.71 -4.08 31.98
N LEU A 463 14.44 -3.33 30.91
CA LEU A 463 13.28 -2.43 30.82
C LEU A 463 11.95 -3.20 30.92
N THR A 464 11.88 -4.41 30.39
CA THR A 464 10.69 -5.27 30.54
C THR A 464 10.51 -5.72 31.99
N LEU A 465 11.60 -6.06 32.69
CA LEU A 465 11.55 -6.42 34.12
C LEU A 465 11.12 -5.23 34.99
N GLU A 466 11.49 -4.00 34.66
CA GLU A 466 10.99 -2.79 35.34
C GLU A 466 9.46 -2.65 35.19
N VAL A 467 8.93 -2.88 33.99
CA VAL A 467 7.48 -2.91 33.72
C VAL A 467 6.79 -4.01 34.51
N VAL A 468 7.33 -5.24 34.49
CA VAL A 468 6.80 -6.38 35.27
C VAL A 468 6.79 -6.06 36.77
N GLY A 469 7.83 -5.41 37.28
CA GLY A 469 7.90 -4.95 38.67
C GLY A 469 6.74 -4.01 39.03
N SER A 470 6.46 -3.05 38.16
CA SER A 470 5.36 -2.10 38.33
C SER A 470 3.99 -2.78 38.25
N LEU A 471 3.81 -3.75 37.33
CA LEU A 471 2.59 -4.55 37.23
C LEU A 471 2.35 -5.44 38.47
N ARG A 472 3.41 -6.01 39.04
CA ARG A 472 3.32 -6.79 40.29
C ARG A 472 2.85 -5.92 41.45
N LEU A 473 3.34 -4.68 41.56
CA LEU A 473 2.88 -3.74 42.58
C LEU A 473 1.39 -3.42 42.41
N LEU A 474 0.94 -3.17 41.18
CA LEU A 474 -0.47 -2.90 40.87
C LEU A 474 -1.39 -4.11 41.06
N ALA A 475 -0.86 -5.33 40.96
CA ALA A 475 -1.61 -6.56 41.20
C ALA A 475 -1.69 -6.96 42.70
N GLN A 476 -0.85 -6.35 43.54
CA GLN A 476 -0.79 -6.58 45.00
C GLN A 476 -1.48 -5.48 45.81
N ALA A 477 -1.52 -4.24 45.30
CA ALA A 477 -2.41 -3.18 45.79
C ALA A 477 -3.88 -3.55 45.54
#